data_AF-A0A257GH82-F1
#
_entry.id   AF-A0A257GH82-F1
#
_cell.length_a   1.000
_cell.length_b   1.000
_cell.length_c   1.000
_cell.angle_alpha   90.00
_cell.angle_beta   90.00
_cell.angle_gamma   90.00
#
_symmetry.space_group_name_H-M   'P 1'
#
loop_
_entity.id
_entity.type
_entity.pdbx_description
1 polymer ?
#
loop_
_entity_poly.entity_id
_entity_poly.type
_entity_poly.pdbx_seq_one_letter_code
_entity_poly.pdbx_strand_id
1 'polypeptide(L)' 'MPSFPRYLRGLTCGARKKNGERCGSTTLCANGRCKFHGGASTGPRTAEGRERALRNLTLGRLKRGDS' A
#
# COMPACT_ATOMS: atom_id res chain seq x y z
N MET A 1 9.25 -17.85 -8.31
CA MET A 1 8.92 -16.43 -8.03
C MET A 1 7.51 -16.16 -8.53
N PRO A 2 6.62 -15.52 -7.75
CA PRO A 2 5.30 -15.18 -8.28
C PRO A 2 5.51 -14.24 -9.48
N SER A 3 5.06 -14.71 -10.64
CA SER A 3 5.19 -14.01 -11.91
C SER A 3 4.55 -12.63 -11.80
N PHE A 4 5.31 -11.58 -12.12
CA PHE A 4 4.77 -10.23 -12.18
C PHE A 4 3.59 -10.21 -13.16
N PRO A 5 2.36 -9.91 -12.70
CA PRO A 5 1.18 -10.08 -13.53
C PRO A 5 1.25 -9.15 -14.74
N ARG A 6 0.90 -9.68 -15.92
CA ARG A 6 1.05 -8.95 -17.20
C ARG A 6 0.26 -7.65 -17.22
N TYR A 7 -0.88 -7.61 -16.51
CA TYR A 7 -1.74 -6.44 -16.42
C TYR A 7 -1.13 -5.28 -15.64
N LEU A 8 -0.05 -5.49 -14.85
CA LEU A 8 0.66 -4.42 -14.14
C LEU A 8 1.83 -3.82 -14.94
N ARG A 9 2.14 -4.37 -16.12
CA ARG A 9 3.22 -3.83 -16.96
C ARG A 9 2.83 -2.48 -17.55
N GLY A 10 3.71 -1.49 -17.42
CA GLY A 10 3.48 -0.13 -17.89
C GLY A 10 2.64 0.75 -16.96
N LEU A 11 2.12 0.20 -15.86
CA LEU A 11 1.45 0.99 -14.82
C LEU A 11 2.45 1.64 -13.87
N THR A 12 2.01 2.75 -13.29
CA THR A 12 2.73 3.45 -12.23
C THR A 12 2.06 3.22 -10.89
N CYS A 13 2.83 3.34 -9.81
CA CYS A 13 2.34 3.08 -8.47
C CYS A 13 1.16 3.99 -8.09
N GLY A 14 1.16 5.25 -8.56
CA GLY A 14 0.05 6.18 -8.40
C GLY A 14 -0.25 6.60 -6.95
N ALA A 15 0.53 6.15 -5.97
CA ALA A 15 0.36 6.49 -4.57
C ALA A 15 0.71 7.97 -4.33
N ARG A 16 0.01 8.63 -3.41
CA ARG A 16 0.32 10.02 -3.04
C ARG A 16 1.62 10.03 -2.25
N LYS A 17 2.64 10.67 -2.81
CA LYS A 17 3.93 10.91 -2.15
C LYS A 17 3.76 11.97 -1.05
N LYS A 18 4.76 12.10 -0.18
CA LYS A 18 4.80 13.15 0.87
C LYS A 18 4.74 14.57 0.29
N ASN A 19 5.22 14.76 -0.93
CA ASN A 19 5.19 16.04 -1.66
C ASN A 19 3.85 16.29 -2.40
N GLY A 20 2.83 15.46 -2.20
CA GLY A 20 1.50 15.62 -2.80
C GLY A 20 1.34 15.06 -4.21
N GLU A 21 2.43 14.82 -4.93
CA GLU A 21 2.38 14.26 -6.28
C GLU A 21 2.13 12.75 -6.29
N ARG A 22 1.67 12.22 -7.44
CA ARG A 22 1.52 10.77 -7.63
C ARG A 22 2.87 10.10 -7.86
N CYS A 23 3.02 8.89 -7.34
CA CYS A 23 4.22 8.08 -7.51
C CYS A 23 4.32 7.54 -8.94
N GLY A 24 5.32 8.02 -9.70
CA GLY A 24 5.61 7.57 -11.07
C GLY A 24 6.45 6.29 -11.17
N SER A 25 6.67 5.56 -10.07
CA SER A 25 7.48 4.33 -10.10
C SER A 25 6.75 3.23 -10.88
N THR A 26 7.42 2.66 -11.87
CA THR A 26 6.95 1.54 -12.72
C THR A 26 7.37 0.17 -12.19
N THR A 27 8.28 0.14 -11.21
CA THR A 27 8.67 -1.07 -10.50
C THR A 27 7.59 -1.43 -9.47
N LEU A 28 6.54 -2.08 -9.95
CA LEU A 28 5.42 -2.53 -9.12
C LEU A 28 5.67 -3.93 -8.59
N CYS A 29 5.11 -4.20 -7.41
CA CYS A 29 4.96 -5.53 -6.88
C CYS A 29 3.63 -6.13 -7.38
N ALA A 30 3.36 -7.40 -7.06
CA ALA A 30 2.15 -8.10 -7.52
C ALA A 30 0.82 -7.44 -7.08
N ASN A 31 0.85 -6.57 -6.07
CA ASN A 31 -0.28 -5.79 -5.59
C ASN A 31 -0.45 -4.43 -6.30
N GLY A 32 0.33 -4.12 -7.33
CA GLY A 32 0.21 -2.88 -8.11
C GLY A 32 0.81 -1.64 -7.45
N ARG A 33 1.49 -1.77 -6.31
CA ARG A 33 2.21 -0.67 -5.65
C ARG A 33 3.72 -0.93 -5.69
N CYS A 34 4.52 0.13 -5.66
CA CYS A 34 5.98 0.00 -5.58
C CYS A 34 6.43 -0.31 -4.14
N LYS A 35 7.69 -0.76 -3.99
CA LYS A 35 8.27 -1.12 -2.69
C LYS A 35 8.13 -0.04 -1.61
N PHE A 36 8.18 1.23 -2.00
CA PHE A 36 8.09 2.38 -1.09
C PHE A 36 6.67 2.68 -0.60
N HIS A 37 5.65 2.20 -1.32
CA HIS A 37 4.24 2.47 -1.01
C HIS A 37 3.50 1.18 -0.66
N GLY A 38 4.16 0.27 0.06
CA GLY A 38 3.57 -0.97 0.54
C GLY A 38 3.54 -2.11 -0.49
N GLY A 39 4.17 -1.94 -1.65
CA GLY A 39 4.27 -2.97 -2.68
C GLY A 39 4.83 -4.30 -2.17
N ALA A 40 5.89 -4.22 -1.38
CA ALA A 40 6.54 -5.37 -0.78
C ALA A 40 5.94 -5.79 0.58
N SER A 41 4.91 -5.08 1.07
CA SER A 41 4.31 -5.42 2.36
C SER A 41 3.45 -6.68 2.23
N THR A 42 3.69 -7.65 3.09
CA THR A 42 2.87 -8.87 3.19
C THR A 42 1.73 -8.73 4.21
N GLY A 43 1.60 -7.55 4.83
CA GLY A 43 0.68 -7.31 5.93
C GLY A 43 1.09 -8.02 7.23
N PRO A 44 0.34 -7.80 8.33
CA PRO A 44 0.57 -8.50 9.58
C PRO A 44 0.19 -9.99 9.46
N ARG A 45 1.15 -10.88 9.72
CA ARG A 45 0.95 -12.34 9.63
C ARG A 45 0.41 -12.96 10.92
N THR A 46 0.57 -12.28 12.06
CA THR A 46 0.13 -12.74 13.38
C THR A 46 -1.24 -12.17 13.76
N ALA A 47 -1.97 -12.86 14.65
CA ALA A 47 -3.27 -12.40 15.15
C ALA A 47 -3.16 -11.04 15.86
N GLU A 48 -2.18 -10.89 16.76
CA GLU A 48 -1.90 -9.63 17.47
C GLU A 48 -1.55 -8.49 16.50
N GLY A 49 -0.78 -8.80 15.44
CA GLY A 49 -0.42 -7.82 14.42
C GLY A 49 -1.63 -7.35 13.60
N ARG A 50 -2.57 -8.25 13.32
CA ARG A 50 -3.84 -7.91 12.66
C ARG A 50 -4.71 -7.04 13.56
N GLU A 51 -4.82 -7.38 14.85
CA GLU A 51 -5.59 -6.58 15.80
C GLU A 51 -5.03 -5.16 15.90
N ARG A 52 -3.69 -5.02 16.03
CA ARG A 52 -3.04 -3.70 16.05
C ARG A 52 -3.30 -2.91 14.77
N ALA A 53 -3.26 -3.56 13.61
CA ALA A 53 -3.57 -2.91 12.33
C ALA A 53 -5.03 -2.45 12.26
N LEU A 54 -5.98 -3.26 12.75
CA LEU A 54 -7.40 -2.90 12.84
C LEU A 54 -7.62 -1.73 13.79
N ARG A 55 -7.03 -1.77 15.00
CA ARG A 55 -7.09 -0.66 15.96
C ARG A 55 -6.57 0.64 15.34
N ASN A 56 -5.44 0.58 14.63
CA ASN A 56 -4.87 1.73 13.94
C ASN A 56 -5.77 2.25 12.81
N LEU A 57 -6.48 1.37 12.09
CA LEU A 57 -7.44 1.77 11.08
C LEU A 57 -8.62 2.53 11.71
N THR A 58 -9.16 2.03 12.83
CA THR A 58 -10.25 2.67 13.57
C THR A 58 -9.82 4.03 14.12
N LEU A 59 -8.65 4.11 14.77
CA LEU A 59 -8.09 5.36 15.27
C LEU A 59 -7.79 6.35 14.15
N GLY A 60 -7.26 5.86 13.02
CA GLY A 60 -7.00 6.68 11.84
C GLY A 60 -8.27 7.19 11.17
N ARG A 61 -9.39 6.46 11.25
CA ARG A 61 -10.71 6.94 10.81
C ARG A 61 -11.25 8.02 11.74
N LEU A 62 -11.15 7.84 13.05
CA LEU A 62 -11.56 8.85 14.03
C LEU A 62 -10.72 10.14 13.93
N LYS A 63 -9.41 10.02 13.71
CA LYS A 63 -8.50 11.18 13.58
C LYS A 63 -8.67 11.94 12.26
N ARG A 64 -8.95 11.23 11.18
CA ARG A 64 -9.40 11.81 9.92
C ARG A 64 -10.90 12.04 10.02
N GLY A 65 -11.35 12.88 10.96
CA GLY A 65 -12.78 13.21 11.09
C GLY A 65 -13.34 13.49 9.70
N ASP A 66 -14.35 12.71 9.30
CA ASP A 66 -15.02 12.81 8.01
C ASP A 66 -15.31 14.30 7.69
N SER A 67 -14.67 14.81 6.63
CA SER A 67 -14.99 16.04 5.91
C SER A 67 -15.17 15.69 4.45
#